data_AF-A0A921SPD3-F1
#
_entry.id   AF-A0A921SPD3-F1
#
_cell.length_a   1.000
_cell.length_b   1.000
_cell.length_c   1.000
_cell.angle_alpha   90.00
_cell.angle_beta   90.00
_cell.angle_gamma   90.00
#
_symmetry.space_group_name_H-M   'P 1'
#
loop_
_entity.id
_entity.type
_entity.pdbx_description
1 polymer ?
#
loop_
_entity_poly.entity_id
_entity_poly.type
_entity_poly.pdbx_seq_one_letter_code
_entity_poly.pdbx_strand_id
1 'polypeptide(L)'
;MDGLRHAQIDTQLGELVVVAEGPALTGVYFPGHWHLPEPDAFGETVEATTDPVIRDLAGQLKEYLAGERQAFEIPVRTDGDAFSEQVWMMLREIPYGERTTYGALAERLGNRHLAQRVGQVVGRNPVSIV
;
A
#
# COMPACT_ATOMS: atom_id res chain seq x y z
N MET A 1 10.84 14.78 6.39
CA MET A 1 9.79 15.14 5.42
C MET A 1 10.36 15.84 4.18
N ASP A 2 11.69 15.92 4.00
CA ASP A 2 12.24 16.37 2.73
C ASP A 2 12.13 15.24 1.70
N GLY A 3 11.43 15.50 0.59
CA GLY A 3 11.37 14.60 -0.56
C GLY A 3 10.16 13.68 -0.66
N LEU A 4 9.19 13.80 0.25
CA LEU A 4 7.85 13.22 0.07
C LEU A 4 7.10 13.97 -1.03
N ARG A 5 6.47 13.21 -1.92
CA ARG A 5 5.73 13.71 -3.07
C ARG A 5 4.44 12.93 -3.20
N HIS A 6 3.35 13.59 -3.57
CA HIS A 6 2.08 12.92 -3.77
C HIS A 6 1.32 13.42 -4.98
N ALA A 7 0.45 12.57 -5.51
CA ALA A 7 -0.48 12.92 -6.57
C ALA A 7 -1.77 12.10 -6.44
N GLN A 8 -2.82 12.56 -7.11
CA GLN A 8 -4.03 11.79 -7.34
C GLN A 8 -3.90 11.02 -8.66
N ILE A 9 -4.38 9.77 -8.68
CA ILE A 9 -4.48 8.96 -9.89
C ILE A 9 -5.91 8.45 -10.06
N ASP A 10 -6.46 8.57 -11.26
CA ASP A 10 -7.76 7.99 -11.60
C ASP A 10 -7.63 6.50 -11.90
N THR A 11 -8.45 5.68 -11.25
CA THR A 11 -8.50 4.23 -11.48
C THR A 11 -9.94 3.74 -11.62
N GLN A 12 -10.10 2.49 -12.07
CA GLN A 12 -11.42 1.84 -12.11
C GLN A 12 -12.04 1.66 -10.71
N LEU A 13 -11.25 1.78 -9.64
CA LEU A 13 -11.70 1.70 -8.25
C LEU A 13 -11.97 3.09 -7.63
N GLY A 14 -11.86 4.17 -8.42
CA GLY A 14 -11.93 5.55 -7.96
C GLY A 14 -10.58 6.26 -7.98
N GLU A 15 -10.57 7.51 -7.52
CA GLU A 15 -9.39 8.35 -7.42
C GLU A 15 -8.52 7.92 -6.22
N LEU A 16 -7.26 7.53 -6.45
CA LEU A 16 -6.35 7.14 -5.37
C LEU A 16 -5.37 8.26 -5.08
N VAL A 17 -5.08 8.50 -3.79
CA VAL A 17 -3.94 9.33 -3.38
C VAL A 17 -2.71 8.43 -3.26
N VAL A 18 -1.66 8.78 -3.99
CA VAL A 18 -0.39 8.04 -4.01
C VAL A 18 0.70 8.90 -3.44
N VAL A 19 1.54 8.32 -2.58
CA VAL A 19 2.64 9.00 -1.90
C VAL A 19 3.94 8.26 -2.16
N ALA A 20 4.98 8.98 -2.55
CA ALA A 20 6.30 8.45 -2.85
C ALA A 20 7.40 9.28 -2.17
N GLU A 21 8.50 8.63 -1.82
CA GLU A 21 9.70 9.30 -1.29
C GLU A 21 10.96 8.61 -1.82
N GLY A 22 11.81 9.40 -2.49
CA GLY A 22 12.88 8.84 -3.33
C GLY A 22 12.32 7.88 -4.39
N PRO A 23 12.87 6.66 -4.54
CA PRO A 23 12.42 5.65 -5.50
C PRO A 23 11.30 4.74 -4.96
N ALA A 24 10.80 4.99 -3.74
CA ALA A 24 9.88 4.08 -3.05
C ALA A 24 8.46 4.65 -2.97
N LEU A 25 7.49 3.77 -3.16
CA LEU A 25 6.10 3.96 -2.79
C LEU A 25 5.96 3.86 -1.27
N THR A 26 5.33 4.87 -0.67
CA THR A 26 5.12 4.95 0.78
C THR A 26 3.64 5.01 1.17
N GLY A 27 2.75 5.31 0.21
CA GLY A 27 1.31 5.31 0.46
C GLY A 27 0.45 5.12 -0.79
N VAL A 28 -0.65 4.39 -0.65
CA VAL A 28 -1.76 4.28 -1.63
C VAL A 28 -3.07 4.24 -0.85
N TYR A 29 -3.87 5.30 -0.98
CA TYR A 29 -5.08 5.50 -0.20
C TYR A 29 -6.30 5.71 -1.10
N PHE A 30 -7.39 5.02 -0.76
CA PHE A 30 -8.71 5.25 -1.37
C PHE A 30 -9.36 6.54 -0.83
N PRO A 31 -10.32 7.14 -1.55
CA PRO A 31 -11.12 8.22 -1.02
C PRO A 31 -11.84 7.78 0.27
N GLY A 32 -11.70 8.56 1.34
CA GLY A 32 -12.32 8.24 2.63
C GLY A 32 -11.69 7.06 3.39
N HIS A 33 -10.42 6.72 3.11
CA HIS A 33 -9.68 5.72 3.88
C HIS A 33 -9.74 6.01 5.39
N TRP A 34 -10.09 5.01 6.21
CA TRP A 34 -10.30 5.19 7.66
C TRP A 34 -9.08 5.69 8.42
N HIS A 35 -7.89 5.45 7.88
CA HIS A 35 -6.62 5.92 8.42
C HIS A 35 -5.86 6.73 7.35
N LEU A 36 -6.53 7.70 6.75
CA LEU A 36 -5.89 8.67 5.87
C LEU A 36 -5.03 9.62 6.72
N PRO A 37 -3.71 9.75 6.46
CA PRO A 37 -2.93 10.82 7.05
C PRO A 37 -3.51 12.19 6.71
N GLU A 38 -3.26 13.19 7.56
CA GLU A 38 -3.59 14.58 7.24
C GLU A 38 -2.90 14.97 5.91
N PRO A 39 -3.53 15.77 5.03
CA PRO A 39 -2.96 16.14 3.73
C PRO A 39 -1.53 16.68 3.80
N ASP A 40 -1.21 17.43 4.87
CA ASP A 40 0.12 18.00 5.11
C ASP A 40 1.22 16.93 5.31
N ALA A 41 0.84 15.68 5.61
CA ALA A 41 1.76 14.56 5.77
C ALA A 41 2.21 13.93 4.44
N PHE A 42 1.59 14.30 3.31
CA PHE A 42 1.88 13.71 1.99
C PHE A 42 3.00 14.42 1.22
N GLY A 43 3.54 15.52 1.75
CA GLY A 43 4.62 16.28 1.11
C GLY A 43 4.16 17.07 -0.11
N GLU A 44 5.07 17.32 -1.04
CA GLU A 44 4.83 18.17 -2.22
C GLU A 44 3.82 17.53 -3.20
N THR A 45 2.83 18.30 -3.65
CA THR A 45 1.94 17.85 -4.73
C THR A 45 2.69 17.89 -6.06
N VAL A 46 2.67 16.79 -6.81
CA VAL A 46 3.31 16.66 -8.12
C VAL A 46 2.33 16.17 -9.17
N GLU A 47 2.63 16.42 -10.44
CA GLU A 47 1.87 15.88 -11.56
C GLU A 47 2.17 14.38 -11.71
N ALA A 48 1.12 13.54 -11.61
CA ALA A 48 1.23 12.07 -11.66
C ALA A 48 1.92 11.56 -12.94
N THR A 49 1.82 12.30 -14.04
CA THR A 49 2.44 11.94 -15.32
C THR A 49 3.95 12.24 -15.40
N THR A 50 4.45 13.08 -14.48
CA THR A 50 5.85 13.55 -14.50
C THR A 50 6.71 12.90 -13.43
N ASP A 51 6.14 12.51 -12.29
CA ASP A 51 6.87 11.74 -11.28
C ASP A 51 7.06 10.29 -11.74
N PRO A 52 8.30 9.76 -11.78
CA PRO A 52 8.57 8.45 -12.33
C PRO A 52 7.94 7.31 -11.52
N VAL A 53 7.88 7.40 -10.19
CA VAL A 53 7.32 6.34 -9.32
C VAL A 53 5.81 6.33 -9.44
N ILE A 54 5.17 7.50 -9.40
CA ILE A 54 3.71 7.60 -9.47
C ILE A 54 3.22 7.21 -10.87
N ARG A 55 3.90 7.66 -11.93
CA ARG A 55 3.57 7.29 -13.31
C ARG A 55 3.69 5.78 -13.53
N ASP A 56 4.75 5.17 -13.03
CA ASP A 56 4.96 3.72 -13.13
C ASP A 56 3.87 2.96 -12.38
N LEU A 57 3.55 3.38 -11.14
CA LEU A 57 2.43 2.81 -10.38
C LEU A 57 1.11 2.92 -11.12
N ALA A 58 0.79 4.08 -11.72
CA ALA A 58 -0.44 4.26 -12.48
C ALA A 58 -0.54 3.28 -13.67
N GLY A 59 0.57 3.04 -14.37
CA GLY A 59 0.66 2.03 -15.43
C GLY A 59 0.42 0.62 -14.91
N GLN A 60 1.15 0.23 -13.86
CA GLN A 60 1.05 -1.11 -13.27
C GLN A 60 -0.33 -1.37 -12.64
N LEU A 61 -0.96 -0.38 -12.01
CA LEU A 61 -2.32 -0.48 -11.48
C LEU A 61 -3.32 -0.70 -12.61
N LYS A 62 -3.18 -0.02 -13.74
CA LYS A 62 -4.05 -0.22 -14.89
C LYS A 62 -3.97 -1.67 -15.40
N GLU A 63 -2.76 -2.20 -15.57
CA GLU A 63 -2.52 -3.59 -15.98
C GLU A 63 -3.07 -4.60 -14.94
N TYR A 64 -2.84 -4.32 -13.65
CA TYR A 64 -3.29 -5.18 -12.55
C TYR A 64 -4.81 -5.27 -12.48
N LEU A 65 -5.50 -4.13 -12.60
CA LEU A 65 -6.96 -4.07 -12.61
C LEU A 65 -7.56 -4.68 -13.88
N ALA A 66 -6.82 -4.70 -14.99
CA ALA A 66 -7.19 -5.42 -16.21
C ALA A 66 -6.91 -6.94 -16.13
N GLY A 67 -6.21 -7.42 -15.10
CA GLY A 67 -5.77 -8.81 -14.97
C GLY A 67 -4.57 -9.18 -15.85
N GLU A 68 -3.90 -8.20 -16.44
CA GLU A 68 -2.73 -8.36 -17.31
C GLU A 68 -1.43 -8.46 -16.49
N ARG A 69 -1.46 -7.99 -15.23
CA ARG A 69 -0.36 -8.04 -14.27
C ARG A 69 -0.82 -8.71 -12.97
N GLN A 70 0.09 -9.48 -12.37
CA GLN A 70 -0.14 -10.17 -11.09
C GLN A 70 0.81 -9.74 -9.97
N ALA A 71 1.85 -8.95 -10.28
CA ALA A 71 2.83 -8.47 -9.30
C ALA A 71 3.32 -7.06 -9.66
N PHE A 72 3.60 -6.25 -8.64
CA PHE A 72 4.16 -4.90 -8.79
C PHE A 72 5.68 -4.93 -8.69
N GLU A 73 6.33 -4.13 -9.53
CA GLU A 73 7.79 -4.02 -9.62
C GLU A 73 8.27 -2.66 -9.10
N ILE A 74 7.64 -2.17 -8.04
CA ILE A 74 7.92 -0.87 -7.44
C ILE A 74 8.45 -1.07 -6.03
N PRO A 75 9.58 -0.46 -5.64
CA PRO A 75 10.05 -0.52 -4.26
C PRO A 75 8.99 0.05 -3.31
N VAL A 76 8.62 -0.71 -2.29
CA VAL A 76 7.70 -0.27 -1.24
C VAL A 76 8.47 -0.05 0.06
N ARG A 77 8.25 1.09 0.70
CA ARG A 77 8.77 1.38 2.04
C ARG A 77 7.59 1.76 2.95
N THR A 78 7.42 0.97 4.00
CA THR A 78 6.50 1.25 5.11
C THR A 78 7.29 1.73 6.34
N ASP A 79 6.61 2.43 7.24
CA ASP A 79 7.19 2.95 8.49
C ASP A 79 6.27 2.60 9.67
N GLY A 80 6.19 1.31 9.99
CA GLY A 80 5.42 0.76 11.09
C GLY A 80 6.29 0.29 12.26
N ASP A 81 5.64 -0.09 13.36
CA ASP A 81 6.33 -0.82 14.42
C ASP A 81 6.78 -2.22 13.91
N ALA A 82 7.70 -2.86 14.63
CA ALA A 82 8.26 -4.15 14.22
C ALA A 82 7.17 -5.23 13.98
N PHE A 83 6.06 -5.15 14.71
CA PHE A 83 4.94 -6.07 14.52
C PHE A 83 4.17 -5.78 13.22
N SER A 84 3.94 -4.50 12.92
CA SER A 84 3.23 -4.06 11.73
C SER A 84 4.01 -4.38 10.47
N GLU A 85 5.31 -4.11 10.47
CA GLU A 85 6.22 -4.48 9.39
C GLU A 85 6.21 -5.99 9.12
N GLN A 86 6.24 -6.82 10.17
CA GLN A 86 6.12 -8.28 10.01
C GLN A 86 4.80 -8.70 9.38
N VAL A 87 3.68 -8.11 9.79
CA VAL A 87 2.38 -8.41 9.19
C VAL A 87 2.34 -7.98 7.73
N TRP A 88 2.77 -6.76 7.41
CA TRP A 88 2.75 -6.24 6.05
C TRP A 88 3.68 -7.03 5.12
N MET A 89 4.85 -7.47 5.59
CA MET A 89 5.70 -8.40 4.84
C MET A 89 4.97 -9.71 4.50
N MET A 90 4.24 -10.30 5.45
CA MET A 90 3.47 -11.52 5.18
C MET A 90 2.31 -11.29 4.21
N LEU A 91 1.72 -10.09 4.16
CA LEU A 91 0.68 -9.77 3.17
C LEU A 91 1.23 -9.83 1.74
N ARG A 92 2.47 -9.35 1.54
CA ARG A 92 3.15 -9.36 0.23
C ARG A 92 3.50 -10.76 -0.28
N GLU A 93 3.47 -11.77 0.59
CA GLU A 93 3.68 -13.17 0.21
C GLU A 93 2.41 -13.86 -0.25
N ILE A 94 1.23 -13.23 -0.09
CA ILE A 94 -0.04 -13.80 -0.55
C ILE A 94 -0.09 -13.72 -2.08
N PRO A 95 -0.19 -14.85 -2.79
CA PRO A 95 -0.23 -14.84 -4.25
C PRO A 95 -1.47 -14.14 -4.79
N TYR A 96 -1.36 -13.62 -6.02
CA TYR A 96 -2.51 -13.04 -6.73
C TYR A 96 -3.67 -14.03 -6.81
N GLY A 97 -4.88 -13.56 -6.51
CA GLY A 97 -6.11 -14.36 -6.53
C GLY A 97 -6.31 -15.25 -5.30
N GLU A 98 -5.30 -15.39 -4.44
CA GLU A 98 -5.39 -16.18 -3.21
C GLU A 98 -5.89 -15.37 -2.02
N ARG A 99 -6.35 -16.08 -0.98
CA ARG A 99 -6.84 -15.48 0.26
C ARG A 99 -6.24 -16.18 1.45
N THR A 100 -6.00 -15.43 2.51
CA THR A 100 -5.65 -15.97 3.82
C THR A 100 -6.61 -15.43 4.88
N THR A 101 -6.47 -15.90 6.11
CA THR A 101 -7.24 -15.40 7.25
C THR A 101 -6.32 -14.73 8.26
N TYR A 102 -6.85 -13.78 9.03
CA TYR A 102 -6.10 -13.18 10.14
C TYR A 102 -5.61 -14.22 11.16
N GLY A 103 -6.39 -15.29 11.38
CA GLY A 103 -5.99 -16.42 12.22
C GLY A 103 -4.76 -17.15 11.67
N ALA A 104 -4.74 -17.44 10.36
CA ALA A 104 -3.60 -18.08 9.72
C ALA A 104 -2.33 -17.21 9.80
N LEU A 105 -2.44 -15.90 9.59
CA LEU A 105 -1.31 -14.98 9.77
C LEU A 105 -0.85 -14.92 11.24
N ALA A 106 -1.79 -14.91 12.19
CA ALA A 106 -1.48 -14.93 13.62
C ALA A 106 -0.77 -16.24 14.04
N GLU A 107 -1.15 -17.38 13.45
CA GLU A 107 -0.46 -18.65 13.66
C GLU A 107 0.98 -18.63 13.13
N ARG A 108 1.22 -18.04 11.96
CA ARG A 108 2.58 -17.85 11.41
C ARG A 108 3.45 -16.98 12.32
N LEU A 109 2.84 -16.02 13.02
CA LEU A 109 3.49 -15.19 14.06
C LEU A 109 3.69 -15.93 15.40
N GLY A 110 3.33 -17.21 15.48
CA GLY A 110 3.49 -18.05 16.66
C GLY A 110 2.39 -17.92 17.71
N ASN A 111 1.33 -17.15 17.45
CA ASN A 111 0.22 -16.98 18.40
C ASN A 111 -1.11 -16.67 17.72
N ARG A 112 -1.97 -17.69 17.60
CA ARG A 112 -3.32 -17.60 17.00
C ARG A 112 -4.22 -16.53 17.66
N HIS A 113 -3.99 -16.19 18.93
CA HIS A 113 -4.76 -15.14 19.63
C HIS A 113 -4.45 -13.72 19.14
N LEU A 114 -3.43 -13.54 18.28
CA LEU A 114 -3.11 -12.25 17.68
C LEU A 114 -4.02 -11.85 16.52
N ALA A 115 -4.98 -12.69 16.10
CA ALA A 115 -5.81 -12.46 14.92
C ALA A 115 -6.50 -11.08 14.91
N GLN A 116 -6.99 -10.60 16.06
CA GLN A 116 -7.59 -9.26 16.15
C GLN A 116 -6.56 -8.15 15.92
N ARG A 117 -5.37 -8.27 16.52
CA ARG A 117 -4.26 -7.31 16.34
C ARG A 117 -3.77 -7.31 14.89
N VAL A 118 -3.67 -8.49 14.28
CA VAL A 118 -3.37 -8.63 12.84
C VAL A 118 -4.40 -7.86 12.03
N GLY A 119 -5.70 -8.06 12.27
CA GLY A 119 -6.75 -7.33 11.56
C GLY A 119 -6.64 -5.80 11.69
N GLN A 120 -6.31 -5.30 12.89
CA GLN A 120 -6.05 -3.87 13.11
C GLN A 120 -4.85 -3.37 12.29
N VAL A 121 -3.78 -4.15 12.22
CA VAL A 121 -2.58 -3.81 11.44
C VAL A 121 -2.84 -3.85 9.94
N VAL A 122 -3.60 -4.84 9.45
CA VAL A 122 -4.02 -4.89 8.04
C VAL A 122 -4.85 -3.66 7.69
N GLY A 123 -5.78 -3.24 8.57
CA GLY A 123 -6.56 -2.01 8.36
C GLY A 123 -5.73 -0.72 8.38
N ARG A 124 -4.52 -0.76 8.94
CA ARG A 124 -3.56 0.36 8.97
C ARG A 124 -2.49 0.29 7.89
N ASN A 125 -2.61 -0.65 6.94
CA ASN A 125 -1.66 -0.73 5.82
C ASN A 125 -1.65 0.58 5.03
N PRO A 126 -0.51 1.28 4.94
CA PRO A 126 -0.42 2.54 4.21
C PRO A 126 -0.40 2.33 2.69
N VAL A 127 -0.04 1.14 2.21
CA VAL A 127 0.16 0.84 0.79
C VAL A 127 -0.87 -0.20 0.35
N SER A 128 -2.04 0.28 -0.07
CA SER A 128 -3.11 -0.58 -0.58
C SER A 128 -2.77 -1.19 -1.94
N ILE A 129 -3.30 -2.38 -2.23
CA ILE A 129 -3.21 -3.12 -3.52
C ILE A 129 -1.83 -3.71 -3.83
N VAL A 130 -0.75 -2.98 -3.56
CA VAL A 130 0.63 -3.27 -4.02
C VAL A 130 1.37 -4.30 -3.17
#